data_AF-A0A135VNC7-F1
#
_entry.id   AF-A0A135VNC7-F1
#
_cell.length_a   1.000
_cell.length_b   1.000
_cell.length_c   1.000
_cell.angle_alpha   90.00
_cell.angle_beta   90.00
_cell.angle_gamma   90.00
#
_symmetry.space_group_name_H-M   'P 1'
#
loop_
_entity.id
_entity.type
_entity.pdbx_description
1 polymer ?
#
loop_
_entity_poly.entity_id
_entity_poly.type
_entity_poly.pdbx_seq_one_letter_code
_entity_poly.pdbx_strand_id
1 'polypeptide(L)'
;MEYLNLSEELWSKRVCEPEEIRHIVDSRFKSLVNDIMYSMVPSRLYEMRGGTLLSLAKPKLAYGTIGVTMAIKNLFGMIPTPYRGKFHGRNDSLLNDSIMDICKICRSVFNVSGIIEAIFSTPAADELLLKSKIYRDLGFVWGAKSIFELDVLIAIQMGFDIKDVRHLALAAQTFGYLPQKIIEVAKKHPVRL
;
A
#
# COMPACT_ATOMS: atom_id res chain seq x y z
N MET A 1 9.44 -1.49 -23.74
CA MET A 1 9.24 -1.11 -22.33
C MET A 1 9.07 0.40 -22.29
N GLU A 2 7.98 0.89 -21.71
CA GLU A 2 7.65 2.32 -21.60
C GLU A 2 7.81 2.74 -20.13
N TYR A 3 8.30 3.95 -19.88
CA TYR A 3 8.41 4.53 -18.54
C TYR A 3 7.50 5.75 -18.46
N LEU A 4 6.66 5.81 -17.43
CA LEU A 4 5.76 6.93 -17.18
C LEU A 4 6.13 7.63 -15.87
N ASN A 5 6.40 8.93 -15.95
CA ASN A 5 6.63 9.75 -14.76
C ASN A 5 5.31 10.37 -14.31
N LEU A 6 4.74 9.87 -13.21
CA LEU A 6 3.42 10.29 -12.76
C LEU A 6 3.37 11.75 -12.30
N SER A 7 4.46 12.28 -11.75
CA SER A 7 4.53 13.68 -11.31
C SER A 7 4.46 14.64 -12.51
N GLU A 8 5.08 14.28 -13.63
CA GLU A 8 5.02 15.06 -14.89
C GLU A 8 3.61 15.07 -15.49
N GLU A 9 2.89 13.94 -15.40
CA GLU A 9 1.49 13.87 -15.83
C GLU A 9 0.63 14.84 -15.03
N LEU A 10 0.80 14.88 -13.69
CA LEU A 10 0.08 15.83 -12.84
C LEU A 10 0.43 17.29 -13.16
N TRP A 11 1.72 17.62 -13.26
CA TRP A 11 2.18 18.98 -13.54
C TRP A 11 1.75 19.49 -14.91
N SER A 12 1.70 18.59 -15.89
CA SER A 12 1.21 18.90 -17.23
C SER A 12 -0.31 18.89 -17.34
N LYS A 13 -1.04 18.65 -16.24
CA LYS A 13 -2.50 18.52 -16.19
C LYS A 13 -3.05 17.42 -17.13
N ARG A 14 -2.26 16.38 -17.40
CA ARG A 14 -2.68 15.17 -18.14
C ARG A 14 -3.32 14.18 -17.17
N VAL A 15 -4.40 14.63 -16.54
CA VAL A 15 -5.13 13.90 -15.52
C VAL A 15 -6.59 13.73 -15.94
N CYS A 16 -7.26 12.74 -15.36
CA CYS A 16 -8.67 12.50 -15.59
C CYS A 16 -9.52 13.59 -14.91
N GLU A 17 -10.78 13.71 -15.35
CA GLU A 17 -11.75 14.53 -14.65
C GLU A 17 -12.02 13.97 -13.23
N PRO A 18 -11.96 14.78 -12.18
CA PRO A 18 -12.07 14.31 -10.80
C PRO A 18 -13.36 13.54 -10.51
N GLU A 19 -14.47 13.97 -11.10
CA GLU A 19 -15.80 13.39 -10.94
C GLU A 19 -15.88 11.97 -11.52
N GLU A 20 -15.15 11.71 -12.62
CA GLU A 20 -15.05 10.36 -13.20
C GLU A 20 -14.32 9.41 -12.23
N ILE A 21 -13.20 9.87 -11.65
CA ILE A 21 -12.46 9.08 -10.67
C ILE A 21 -13.27 8.88 -9.39
N ARG A 22 -14.02 9.91 -8.96
CA ARG A 22 -14.94 9.80 -7.83
C ARG A 22 -16.00 8.73 -8.08
N HIS A 23 -16.63 8.74 -9.24
CA HIS A 23 -17.66 7.78 -9.59
C HIS A 23 -17.16 6.32 -9.53
N ILE A 24 -16.00 6.02 -10.14
CA ILE A 24 -15.48 4.65 -10.15
C ILE A 24 -15.04 4.17 -8.76
N VAL A 25 -14.52 5.08 -7.91
CA VAL A 25 -14.13 4.74 -6.54
C VAL A 25 -15.35 4.50 -5.69
N ASP A 26 -16.31 5.42 -5.72
CA ASP A 26 -17.48 5.43 -4.85
C ASP A 26 -18.48 4.32 -5.22
N SER A 27 -18.42 3.81 -6.47
CA SER A 27 -19.16 2.60 -6.87
C SER A 27 -18.68 1.31 -6.17
N ARG A 28 -17.51 1.32 -5.54
CA ARG A 28 -16.86 0.13 -4.95
C ARG A 28 -16.48 0.30 -3.49
N PHE A 29 -16.18 1.52 -3.06
CA PHE A 29 -15.65 1.82 -1.73
C PHE A 29 -16.32 3.08 -1.18
N LYS A 30 -16.12 3.33 0.12
CA LYS A 30 -16.43 4.67 0.67
C LYS A 30 -15.51 5.71 0.04
N SER A 31 -16.04 6.92 -0.11
CA SER A 31 -15.32 8.08 -0.65
C SER A 31 -13.98 8.30 0.05
N LEU A 32 -13.07 8.97 -0.65
CA LEU A 32 -11.74 9.27 -0.13
C LEU A 32 -11.82 10.22 1.07
N VAL A 33 -10.88 10.10 2.00
CA VAL A 33 -10.71 11.11 3.06
C VAL A 33 -10.01 12.34 2.47
N ASN A 34 -9.10 12.13 1.53
CA ASN A 34 -8.35 13.15 0.82
C ASN A 34 -8.92 13.37 -0.58
N ASP A 35 -9.98 14.16 -0.68
CA ASP A 35 -10.70 14.45 -1.95
C ASP A 35 -9.79 14.96 -3.08
N ILE A 36 -8.70 15.66 -2.75
CA ILE A 36 -7.73 16.14 -3.75
C ILE A 36 -7.14 15.00 -4.61
N MET A 37 -7.10 13.76 -4.09
CA MET A 37 -6.56 12.63 -4.83
C MET A 37 -7.42 12.22 -6.03
N TYR A 38 -8.71 12.57 -6.07
CA TYR A 38 -9.55 12.34 -7.25
C TYR A 38 -9.03 13.11 -8.47
N SER A 39 -8.47 14.31 -8.26
CA SER A 39 -7.92 15.17 -9.31
C SER A 39 -6.48 14.83 -9.69
N MET A 40 -5.94 13.69 -9.22
CA MET A 40 -4.53 13.36 -9.39
C MET A 40 -4.30 12.21 -10.36
N VAL A 41 -5.32 11.47 -10.80
CA VAL A 41 -5.11 10.25 -11.61
C VAL A 41 -4.68 10.59 -13.03
N PRO A 42 -3.47 10.19 -13.48
CA PRO A 42 -3.03 10.42 -14.86
C PRO A 42 -3.94 9.73 -15.88
N SER A 43 -4.32 10.46 -16.94
CA SER A 43 -5.21 9.93 -18.00
C SER A 43 -4.62 8.66 -18.63
N ARG A 44 -3.30 8.64 -18.84
CA ARG A 44 -2.59 7.50 -19.40
C ARG A 44 -2.69 6.23 -18.54
N LEU A 45 -2.67 6.35 -17.21
CA LEU A 45 -2.90 5.21 -16.33
C LEU A 45 -4.35 4.73 -16.41
N TYR A 46 -5.29 5.66 -16.48
CA TYR A 46 -6.71 5.34 -16.56
C TYR A 46 -7.12 4.70 -17.91
N GLU A 47 -6.44 5.03 -19.00
CA GLU A 47 -6.56 4.33 -20.29
C GLU A 47 -6.24 2.83 -20.15
N MET A 48 -5.35 2.46 -19.22
CA MET A 48 -4.96 1.08 -18.92
C MET A 48 -5.86 0.39 -17.88
N ARG A 49 -6.98 1.00 -17.49
CA ARG A 49 -7.91 0.46 -16.48
C ARG A 49 -8.38 -0.96 -16.84
N GLY A 50 -8.63 -1.76 -15.81
CA GLY A 50 -8.90 -3.20 -15.93
C GLY A 50 -7.64 -4.06 -16.13
N GLY A 51 -6.50 -3.45 -16.47
CA GLY A 51 -5.20 -4.12 -16.49
C GLY A 51 -4.73 -4.55 -15.09
N THR A 52 -3.65 -5.32 -15.06
CA THR A 52 -3.02 -5.78 -13.82
C THR A 52 -1.97 -4.76 -13.35
N LEU A 53 -2.13 -4.25 -12.14
CA LEU A 53 -1.08 -3.49 -11.45
C LEU A 53 -0.38 -4.41 -10.46
N LEU A 54 0.92 -4.66 -10.66
CA LEU A 54 1.72 -5.48 -9.76
C LEU A 54 2.45 -4.59 -8.74
N SER A 55 2.03 -4.62 -7.48
CA SER A 55 2.79 -4.00 -6.39
C SER A 55 3.94 -4.91 -5.98
N LEU A 56 5.14 -4.60 -6.49
CA LEU A 56 6.38 -5.22 -6.04
C LEU A 56 6.93 -4.44 -4.84
N ALA A 57 6.89 -5.05 -3.65
CA ALA A 57 7.27 -4.41 -2.40
C ALA A 57 8.39 -5.16 -1.70
N LYS A 58 9.18 -4.41 -0.92
CA LYS A 58 10.05 -4.98 0.11
C LYS A 58 9.37 -4.78 1.46
N PRO A 59 9.30 -5.81 2.32
CA PRO A 59 8.86 -5.59 3.70
C PRO A 59 9.85 -4.61 4.34
N LYS A 60 9.38 -3.76 5.25
CA LYS A 60 10.25 -2.93 6.11
C LYS A 60 9.56 -2.71 7.44
N LEU A 61 10.29 -2.91 8.54
CA LEU A 61 9.81 -2.55 9.87
C LEU A 61 9.87 -1.03 10.01
N ALA A 62 8.74 -0.44 10.43
CA ALA A 62 8.54 1.00 10.51
C ALA A 62 7.94 1.38 11.87
N TYR A 63 8.18 2.62 12.27
CA TYR A 63 7.72 3.15 13.56
C TYR A 63 6.30 3.71 13.52
N GLY A 64 5.81 4.01 14.72
CA GLY A 64 4.50 4.58 14.95
C GLY A 64 3.38 3.68 14.44
N THR A 65 2.34 4.31 13.91
CA THR A 65 1.11 3.62 13.48
C THR A 65 1.28 2.76 12.22
N ILE A 66 2.46 2.79 11.57
CA ILE A 66 2.74 2.01 10.37
C ILE A 66 3.15 0.58 10.71
N GLY A 67 4.04 0.36 11.70
CA GLY A 67 4.52 -0.97 12.12
C GLY A 67 5.34 -1.73 11.06
N VAL A 68 4.75 -1.99 9.90
CA VAL A 68 5.35 -2.68 8.75
C VAL A 68 4.87 -2.05 7.44
N THR A 69 5.76 -1.95 6.45
CA THR A 69 5.39 -1.51 5.08
C THR A 69 5.47 -2.67 4.11
N MET A 70 4.40 -2.92 3.35
CA MET A 70 4.27 -4.02 2.40
C MET A 70 3.50 -3.58 1.14
N ALA A 71 2.75 -4.45 0.46
CA ALA A 71 2.18 -4.18 -0.85
C ALA A 71 1.13 -3.05 -0.81
N ILE A 72 0.28 -2.96 0.21
CA ILE A 72 -0.67 -1.85 0.36
C ILE A 72 0.07 -0.54 0.56
N LYS A 73 1.05 -0.50 1.47
CA LYS A 73 1.82 0.73 1.73
C LYS A 73 2.64 1.15 0.51
N ASN A 74 3.12 0.21 -0.29
CA ASN A 74 3.88 0.48 -1.51
C ASN A 74 3.09 1.30 -2.53
N LEU A 75 1.76 1.15 -2.58
CA LEU A 75 0.88 1.97 -3.43
C LEU A 75 0.85 3.45 -3.01
N PHE A 76 1.33 3.81 -1.81
CA PHE A 76 1.57 5.21 -1.46
C PHE A 76 2.54 5.90 -2.43
N GLY A 77 3.42 5.11 -3.07
CA GLY A 77 4.29 5.49 -4.17
C GLY A 77 3.56 5.92 -5.47
N MET A 78 2.27 5.62 -5.60
CA MET A 78 1.46 5.96 -6.76
C MET A 78 0.83 7.36 -6.69
N ILE A 79 0.90 8.05 -5.54
CA ILE A 79 0.45 9.45 -5.46
C ILE A 79 1.37 10.31 -6.35
N PRO A 80 0.86 11.00 -7.39
CA PRO A 80 1.68 11.59 -8.45
C PRO A 80 2.22 12.97 -8.07
N THR A 81 3.02 13.03 -7.01
CA THR A 81 3.69 14.25 -6.55
C THR A 81 5.14 13.95 -6.21
N PRO A 82 6.08 14.87 -6.46
CA PRO A 82 7.46 14.72 -5.98
C PRO A 82 7.56 14.81 -4.46
N TYR A 83 6.61 15.48 -3.79
CA TYR A 83 6.58 15.62 -2.34
C TYR A 83 5.27 15.10 -1.75
N ARG A 84 5.36 14.00 -1.00
CA ARG A 84 4.20 13.34 -0.38
C ARG A 84 3.97 13.73 1.08
N GLY A 85 4.82 14.56 1.69
CA GLY A 85 4.71 14.90 3.11
C GLY A 85 3.38 15.57 3.48
N LYS A 86 2.71 16.26 2.55
CA LYS A 86 1.34 16.76 2.75
C LYS A 86 0.35 15.63 3.10
N PHE A 87 0.51 14.45 2.50
CA PHE A 87 -0.34 13.27 2.72
C PHE A 87 0.01 12.50 3.99
N HIS A 88 1.08 12.90 4.69
CA HIS A 88 1.31 12.45 6.05
C HIS A 88 0.44 13.23 7.04
N GLY A 89 0.16 14.51 6.76
CA GLY A 89 -0.45 15.41 7.74
C GLY A 89 0.51 15.74 8.88
N ARG A 90 0.06 16.55 9.84
CA ARG A 90 0.85 16.88 11.03
C ARG A 90 1.00 15.63 11.91
N ASN A 91 2.22 15.25 12.24
CA ASN A 91 2.53 14.07 13.05
C ASN A 91 1.92 12.77 12.47
N ASP A 92 1.99 12.59 11.15
CA ASP A 92 1.46 11.42 10.44
C ASP A 92 -0.05 11.16 10.62
N SER A 93 -0.82 12.19 11.02
CA SER A 93 -2.25 12.06 11.32
C SER A 93 -3.12 11.63 10.12
N LEU A 94 -2.68 11.91 8.89
CA LEU A 94 -3.37 11.55 7.64
C LEU A 94 -2.70 10.39 6.90
N LEU A 95 -1.58 9.88 7.41
CA LEU A 95 -0.74 8.92 6.68
C LEU A 95 -1.49 7.63 6.35
N ASN A 96 -2.18 7.05 7.33
CA ASN A 96 -2.92 5.79 7.15
C ASN A 96 -4.10 5.94 6.20
N ASP A 97 -4.85 7.04 6.33
CA ASP A 97 -5.98 7.34 5.45
C ASP A 97 -5.51 7.60 4.02
N SER A 98 -4.41 8.33 3.84
CA SER A 98 -3.83 8.59 2.51
C SER A 98 -3.31 7.33 1.82
N ILE A 99 -2.77 6.36 2.57
CA ILE A 99 -2.41 5.04 2.04
C ILE A 99 -3.66 4.32 1.53
N MET A 100 -4.73 4.36 2.32
CA MET A 100 -5.98 3.70 1.96
C MET A 100 -6.67 4.39 0.78
N ASP A 101 -6.60 5.71 0.70
CA ASP A 101 -7.21 6.47 -0.38
C ASP A 101 -6.58 6.14 -1.74
N ILE A 102 -5.24 6.18 -1.83
CA ILE A 102 -4.57 5.80 -3.08
C ILE A 102 -4.74 4.30 -3.38
N CYS A 103 -4.80 3.44 -2.36
CA CYS A 103 -5.12 2.02 -2.55
C CYS A 103 -6.51 1.83 -3.16
N LYS A 104 -7.53 2.55 -2.68
CA LYS A 104 -8.89 2.54 -3.25
C LYS A 104 -8.87 3.01 -4.71
N ILE A 105 -8.15 4.09 -5.04
CA ILE A 105 -8.00 4.55 -6.43
C ILE A 105 -7.36 3.45 -7.29
N CYS A 106 -6.18 2.95 -6.91
CA CYS A 106 -5.48 1.93 -7.68
C CYS A 106 -6.33 0.67 -7.88
N ARG A 107 -7.07 0.23 -6.86
CA ARG A 107 -7.95 -0.93 -6.95
C ARG A 107 -9.23 -0.67 -7.73
N SER A 108 -9.67 0.60 -7.84
CA SER A 108 -10.80 0.99 -8.68
C SER A 108 -10.43 1.00 -10.15
N VAL A 109 -9.20 1.41 -10.47
CA VAL A 109 -8.68 1.47 -11.84
C VAL A 109 -8.13 0.11 -12.31
N PHE A 110 -7.46 -0.66 -11.45
CA PHE A 110 -6.71 -1.87 -11.83
C PHE A 110 -7.08 -3.11 -11.02
N ASN A 111 -6.75 -4.27 -11.58
CA ASN A 111 -6.62 -5.53 -10.85
C ASN A 111 -5.26 -5.55 -10.12
N VAL A 112 -5.24 -5.19 -8.84
CA VAL A 112 -3.98 -5.04 -8.10
C VAL A 112 -3.54 -6.35 -7.44
N SER A 113 -2.41 -6.90 -7.87
CA SER A 113 -1.74 -8.06 -7.28
C SER A 113 -0.43 -7.65 -6.58
N GLY A 114 0.12 -8.50 -5.71
CA GLY A 114 1.30 -8.17 -4.92
C GLY A 114 2.37 -9.24 -4.95
N ILE A 115 3.63 -8.80 -4.91
CA ILE A 115 4.79 -9.60 -4.55
C ILE A 115 5.52 -8.88 -3.42
N ILE A 116 5.87 -9.61 -2.37
CA ILE A 116 6.69 -9.13 -1.26
C ILE A 116 7.92 -10.00 -1.21
N GLU A 117 9.09 -9.38 -1.34
CA GLU A 117 10.36 -10.11 -1.34
C GLU A 117 11.36 -9.50 -0.37
N ALA A 118 12.09 -10.39 0.31
CA ALA A 118 13.27 -10.06 1.08
C ALA A 118 14.36 -11.11 0.82
N ILE A 119 14.55 -11.49 -0.45
CA ILE A 119 15.44 -12.61 -0.81
C ILE A 119 16.86 -12.33 -0.31
N PHE A 120 17.38 -11.14 -0.64
CA PHE A 120 18.73 -10.72 -0.28
C PHE A 120 18.76 -9.82 0.95
N SER A 121 17.79 -8.92 1.10
CA SER A 121 17.74 -8.01 2.24
C SER A 121 16.42 -7.28 2.40
N THR A 122 16.20 -6.81 3.63
CA THR A 122 15.15 -5.85 4.01
C THR A 122 15.69 -4.87 5.07
N PRO A 123 15.32 -3.58 4.99
CA PRO A 123 15.64 -2.62 6.02
C PRO A 123 14.63 -2.69 7.17
N ALA A 124 15.09 -2.39 8.37
CA ALA A 124 14.27 -2.02 9.52
C ALA A 124 14.74 -0.67 10.04
N ALA A 125 13.79 0.18 10.42
CA ALA A 125 14.13 1.38 11.14
C ALA A 125 14.70 1.01 12.53
N ASP A 126 15.70 1.76 13.02
CA ASP A 126 16.23 1.72 14.40
C ASP A 126 16.09 3.13 15.03
N GLU A 127 15.17 3.28 15.99
CA GLU A 127 14.80 4.52 16.66
C GLU A 127 15.87 4.97 17.64
N LEU A 128 16.59 4.01 18.25
CA LEU A 128 17.62 4.29 19.23
C LEU A 128 18.89 4.84 18.57
N LEU A 129 19.18 4.41 17.34
CA LEU A 129 20.45 4.71 16.68
C LEU A 129 20.34 5.70 15.53
N LEU A 130 19.14 6.15 15.13
CA LEU A 130 18.90 6.88 13.87
C LEU A 130 19.54 6.19 12.65
N LYS A 131 19.80 4.87 12.76
CA LYS A 131 20.42 4.03 11.74
C LYS A 131 19.39 3.05 11.22
N SER A 132 19.51 2.65 9.97
CA SER A 132 18.70 1.54 9.47
C SER A 132 19.43 0.24 9.78
N LYS A 133 18.77 -0.70 10.46
CA LYS A 133 19.24 -2.09 10.52
C LYS A 133 18.93 -2.75 9.19
N ILE A 134 19.86 -3.52 8.65
CA ILE A 134 19.65 -4.30 7.42
C ILE A 134 19.69 -5.76 7.79
N TYR A 135 18.59 -6.45 7.53
CA TYR A 135 18.53 -7.90 7.55
C TYR A 135 18.91 -8.44 6.19
N ARG A 136 19.69 -9.52 6.15
CA ARG A 136 20.24 -10.11 4.94
C ARG A 136 19.89 -11.59 4.83
N ASP A 137 19.91 -12.10 3.61
CA ASP A 137 19.85 -13.52 3.27
C ASP A 137 18.64 -14.25 3.88
N LEU A 138 17.49 -13.58 3.90
CA LEU A 138 16.26 -14.14 4.48
C LEU A 138 15.61 -15.16 3.53
N GLY A 139 15.81 -15.04 2.22
CA GLY A 139 15.40 -16.07 1.26
C GLY A 139 13.90 -16.23 1.04
N PHE A 140 13.08 -15.25 1.44
CA PHE A 140 11.63 -15.34 1.31
C PHE A 140 11.05 -14.46 0.20
N VAL A 141 10.03 -15.01 -0.44
CA VAL A 141 9.15 -14.33 -1.39
C VAL A 141 7.72 -14.81 -1.19
N TRP A 142 6.79 -13.87 -1.17
CA TRP A 142 5.36 -14.14 -1.16
C TRP A 142 4.70 -13.44 -2.34
N GLY A 143 3.64 -14.04 -2.88
CA GLY A 143 2.83 -13.43 -3.91
C GLY A 143 1.38 -13.84 -3.79
N ALA A 144 0.48 -12.90 -4.06
CA ALA A 144 -0.96 -13.18 -4.09
C ALA A 144 -1.68 -12.24 -5.05
N LYS A 145 -2.86 -12.67 -5.51
CA LYS A 145 -3.78 -11.83 -6.27
C LYS A 145 -4.42 -10.74 -5.42
N SER A 146 -4.59 -10.98 -4.12
CA SER A 146 -5.11 -9.99 -3.18
C SER A 146 -3.99 -9.43 -2.33
N ILE A 147 -3.63 -8.15 -2.55
CA ILE A 147 -2.64 -7.45 -1.72
C ILE A 147 -3.07 -7.31 -0.26
N PHE A 148 -4.37 -7.35 0.02
CA PHE A 148 -4.90 -7.31 1.39
C PHE A 148 -4.62 -8.61 2.13
N GLU A 149 -4.95 -9.75 1.52
CA GLU A 149 -4.69 -11.06 2.12
C GLU A 149 -3.18 -11.27 2.29
N LEU A 150 -2.40 -10.85 1.28
CA LEU A 150 -0.94 -10.90 1.30
C LEU A 150 -0.37 -10.15 2.51
N ASP A 151 -0.68 -8.87 2.64
CA ASP A 151 -0.14 -8.02 3.71
C ASP A 151 -0.59 -8.50 5.10
N VAL A 152 -1.87 -8.88 5.25
CA VAL A 152 -2.37 -9.38 6.55
C VAL A 152 -1.67 -10.66 6.97
N LEU A 153 -1.51 -11.63 6.05
CA LEU A 153 -0.88 -12.90 6.40
C LEU A 153 0.57 -12.72 6.79
N ILE A 154 1.32 -11.91 6.04
CA ILE A 154 2.73 -11.69 6.32
C ILE A 154 2.91 -10.85 7.59
N ALA A 155 2.05 -9.87 7.85
CA ALA A 155 2.07 -9.13 9.12
C ALA A 155 1.89 -10.07 10.32
N ILE A 156 0.94 -11.02 10.23
CA ILE A 156 0.71 -12.03 11.28
C ILE A 156 1.92 -12.95 11.42
N GLN A 157 2.51 -13.42 10.30
CA GLN A 157 3.71 -14.25 10.33
C GLN A 157 4.91 -13.52 10.96
N MET A 158 5.00 -12.21 10.76
CA MET A 158 6.00 -11.33 11.38
C MET A 158 5.70 -10.97 12.84
N GLY A 159 4.59 -11.47 13.40
CA GLY A 159 4.22 -11.29 14.81
C GLY A 159 3.41 -10.03 15.12
N PHE A 160 2.89 -9.32 14.11
CA PHE A 160 2.01 -8.17 14.33
C PHE A 160 0.57 -8.59 14.60
N ASP A 161 -0.11 -7.88 15.50
CA ASP A 161 -1.57 -7.79 15.48
C ASP A 161 -1.98 -6.76 14.44
N ILE A 162 -2.87 -7.14 13.52
CA ILE A 162 -3.37 -6.25 12.47
C ILE A 162 -4.05 -5.00 13.02
N LYS A 163 -4.59 -5.06 14.25
CA LYS A 163 -5.24 -3.91 14.91
C LYS A 163 -4.24 -2.83 15.28
N ASP A 164 -2.99 -3.21 15.51
CA ASP A 164 -1.89 -2.29 15.86
C ASP A 164 -1.25 -1.69 14.60
N VAL A 165 -1.49 -2.28 13.44
CA VAL A 165 -1.03 -1.80 12.14
C VAL A 165 -2.16 -1.02 11.46
N ARG A 166 -2.22 0.30 11.70
CA ARG A 166 -3.43 1.11 11.44
C ARG A 166 -3.92 1.08 9.99
N HIS A 167 -3.02 1.14 8.99
CA HIS A 167 -3.42 1.05 7.59
C HIS A 167 -3.97 -0.35 7.22
N LEU A 168 -3.49 -1.43 7.84
CA LEU A 168 -4.05 -2.78 7.65
C LEU A 168 -5.39 -2.95 8.37
N ALA A 169 -5.56 -2.32 9.54
CA ALA A 169 -6.86 -2.26 10.21
C ALA A 169 -7.91 -1.54 9.35
N LEU A 170 -7.55 -0.42 8.72
CA LEU A 170 -8.42 0.28 7.76
C LEU A 170 -8.67 -0.55 6.49
N ALA A 171 -7.65 -1.26 6.00
CA ALA A 171 -7.81 -2.17 4.87
C ALA A 171 -8.80 -3.29 5.17
N ALA A 172 -8.78 -3.85 6.38
CA ALA A 172 -9.75 -4.88 6.80
C ALA A 172 -11.18 -4.33 6.86
N GLN A 173 -11.36 -3.09 7.34
CA GLN A 173 -12.66 -2.43 7.32
C GLN A 173 -13.17 -2.15 5.90
N THR A 174 -12.25 -1.95 4.94
CA THR A 174 -12.59 -1.57 3.55
C THR A 174 -12.78 -2.77 2.64
N PHE A 175 -11.96 -3.82 2.80
CA PHE A 175 -11.90 -4.97 1.90
C PHE A 175 -12.46 -6.26 2.51
N GLY A 176 -12.88 -6.20 3.78
CA GLY A 176 -13.37 -7.35 4.54
C GLY A 176 -12.29 -7.97 5.41
N TYR A 177 -12.67 -9.04 6.12
CA TYR A 177 -11.80 -9.73 7.07
C TYR A 177 -11.42 -11.11 6.54
N LEU A 178 -10.21 -11.57 6.88
CA LEU A 178 -9.80 -12.94 6.60
C LEU A 178 -10.56 -13.93 7.50
N PRO A 179 -10.90 -15.13 6.99
CA PRO A 179 -11.41 -16.22 7.81
C PRO A 179 -10.44 -16.57 8.94
N GLN A 180 -10.97 -16.77 10.14
CA GLN A 180 -10.20 -17.09 11.35
C GLN A 180 -9.25 -18.29 11.16
N LYS A 181 -9.69 -19.32 10.43
CA LYS A 181 -8.88 -20.50 10.10
C LYS A 181 -7.60 -20.15 9.35
N ILE A 182 -7.65 -19.17 8.45
CA ILE A 182 -6.47 -18.73 7.68
C ILE A 182 -5.48 -18.00 8.59
N ILE A 183 -6.00 -17.14 9.49
CA ILE A 183 -5.21 -16.44 10.50
C ILE A 183 -4.47 -17.44 11.41
N GLU A 184 -5.14 -18.50 11.86
CA GLU A 184 -4.55 -19.54 12.69
C GLU A 184 -3.45 -20.32 11.99
N VAL A 185 -3.61 -20.60 10.69
CA VAL A 185 -2.55 -21.23 9.87
C VAL A 185 -1.34 -20.31 9.77
N ALA A 186 -1.54 -19.01 9.49
CA ALA A 186 -0.43 -18.06 9.40
C ALA A 186 0.39 -17.99 10.70
N LYS A 187 -0.27 -17.99 11.86
CA LYS A 187 0.39 -17.99 13.18
C LYS A 187 1.26 -19.23 13.43
N LYS A 188 0.99 -20.37 12.78
CA LYS A 188 1.80 -21.59 12.88
C LYS A 188 3.08 -21.56 12.05
N HIS A 189 3.20 -20.61 11.13
CA HIS A 189 4.35 -20.46 10.23
C HIS A 189 5.01 -19.07 10.38
N PRO A 190 5.57 -18.75 11.57
CA PRO A 190 6.14 -17.42 11.81
C PRO A 190 7.42 -17.18 10.98
N VAL A 191 7.62 -15.93 10.60
CA VAL A 191 8.83 -15.41 9.97
C VAL A 191 9.54 -14.54 11.00
N ARG A 192 10.81 -14.85 11.29
CA ARG A 192 11.64 -14.05 12.20
C ARG A 192 12.52 -13.12 11.39
N LEU A 193 12.40 -11.81 11.65
CA LEU A 193 13.28 -10.76 11.13
C LEU A 193 14.34 -10.37 12.16
#